data_AF-R4LT75-F1
#
_entry.id   AF-R4LT75-F1
#
_cell.length_a   1.000
_cell.length_b   1.000
_cell.length_c   1.000
_cell.angle_alpha   90.00
_cell.angle_beta   90.00
_cell.angle_gamma   90.00
#
_symmetry.space_group_name_H-M   'P 1'
#
loop_
_entity.id
_entity.type
_entity.pdbx_description
1 polymer ?
#
loop_
_entity_poly.entity_id
_entity_poly.type
_entity_poly.pdbx_seq_one_letter_code
_entity_poly.pdbx_strand_id
1 'polypeptide(L)'
;MEVIIAALAAGAGIGVSGVATEAVQDSYAAFKALLLRRLAGHPAGGSIETRLIDSGAAADDRIVHAAQELLRLTGSPVPARPSVTVNGGQGVMVGDGNTQHNRFG
;
A
#
# COMPACT_ATOMS: atom_id res chain seq x y z
N MET A 1 -2.19 4.88 1.28
CA MET A 1 -1.04 5.09 2.19
C MET A 1 -1.38 4.81 3.65
N GLU A 2 -2.48 5.37 4.18
CA GLU A 2 -2.93 5.17 5.58
C GLU A 2 -2.96 3.70 6.03
N VAL A 3 -3.49 2.81 5.19
CA VAL A 3 -3.56 1.36 5.43
C VAL A 3 -2.18 0.75 5.74
N ILE A 4 -1.13 1.21 5.05
CA ILE A 4 0.24 0.68 5.23
C ILE A 4 0.81 1.15 6.57
N ILE A 5 0.57 2.40 6.97
CA ILE A 5 1.01 2.94 8.26
C ILE A 5 0.26 2.26 9.41
N ALA A 6 -1.05 2.07 9.28
CA ALA A 6 -1.88 1.35 10.24
C ALA A 6 -1.41 -0.11 10.40
N ALA A 7 -1.12 -0.80 9.31
CA ALA A 7 -0.59 -2.16 9.34
C ALA A 7 0.79 -2.24 10.01
N LEU A 8 1.65 -1.23 9.81
CA LEU A 8 2.95 -1.13 10.48
C LEU A 8 2.77 -0.96 12.00
N ALA A 9 1.84 -0.10 12.43
CA ALA A 9 1.53 0.15 13.83
C ALA A 9 0.89 -1.08 14.51
N ALA A 10 -0.05 -1.74 13.83
CA ALA A 10 -0.70 -2.96 14.32
C ALA A 10 0.30 -4.12 14.47
N GLY A 11 1.17 -4.31 13.47
CA GLY A 11 2.22 -5.32 13.50
C GLY A 11 3.28 -5.07 14.58
N ALA A 12 3.62 -3.81 14.85
CA ALA A 12 4.54 -3.43 15.92
C ALA A 12 3.97 -3.70 17.32
N GLY A 13 2.67 -3.49 17.54
CA GLY A 13 2.03 -3.74 18.84
C GLY A 13 1.83 -5.23 19.14
N ILE A 14 1.42 -6.01 18.14
CA ILE A 14 1.01 -7.41 18.34
C ILE A 14 2.21 -8.36 18.38
N GLY A 15 3.24 -8.12 17.57
CA GLY A 15 4.47 -8.92 17.59
C GLY A 15 5.26 -8.85 18.90
N VAL A 16 5.12 -7.77 19.66
CA VAL A 16 5.80 -7.59 20.96
C VAL A 16 5.03 -8.25 22.11
N SER A 17 3.71 -8.43 21.96
CA SER A 17 2.85 -9.01 23.00
C SER A 17 2.92 -10.55 23.10
N GLY A 18 3.47 -11.24 22.10
CA GLY A 18 3.49 -12.71 22.03
C GLY A 18 2.13 -13.37 21.79
N VAL A 19 1.05 -12.60 21.65
CA VAL A 19 -0.34 -13.08 21.44
C VAL A 19 -0.67 -13.24 19.94
N ALA A 20 0.31 -13.00 19.05
CA ALA A 20 0.15 -13.13 17.61
C ALA A 20 0.10 -14.62 17.20
N THR A 21 -0.97 -15.06 16.54
CA THR A 21 -1.04 -16.38 15.91
C THR A 21 0.00 -16.52 14.80
N GLU A 22 0.43 -17.74 14.46
CA GLU A 22 1.38 -18.00 13.36
C GLU A 22 0.93 -17.32 12.05
N ALA A 23 -0.37 -17.34 11.75
CA ALA A 23 -0.93 -16.66 10.59
C ALA A 23 -0.68 -15.14 10.56
N VAL A 24 -0.73 -14.47 11.71
CA VAL A 24 -0.41 -13.04 11.82
C VAL A 24 1.08 -12.80 11.56
N GLN A 25 1.95 -13.67 12.09
CA GLN A 25 3.40 -13.57 11.91
C GLN A 25 3.80 -13.80 10.45
N ASP A 26 3.25 -14.82 9.80
CA ASP A 26 3.46 -15.12 8.39
C ASP A 26 2.98 -13.97 7.49
N SER A 27 1.78 -13.45 7.76
CA SER A 27 1.24 -12.30 7.01
C SER A 27 2.09 -11.04 7.19
N TYR A 28 2.61 -10.78 8.41
CA TYR A 28 3.49 -9.65 8.67
C TYR A 28 4.85 -9.80 7.99
N ALA A 29 5.43 -11.01 8.00
CA ALA A 29 6.69 -11.31 7.34
C ALA A 29 6.57 -11.12 5.81
N ALA A 30 5.49 -11.63 5.21
CA ALA A 30 5.20 -11.45 3.80
C ALA A 30 5.01 -9.97 3.43
N PHE A 31 4.26 -9.22 4.23
CA PHE A 31 4.09 -7.77 4.05
C PHE A 31 5.41 -7.01 4.13
N LYS A 32 6.25 -7.28 5.15
CA LYS A 32 7.58 -6.67 5.28
C LYS A 32 8.47 -6.97 4.09
N ALA A 33 8.49 -8.21 3.60
CA ALA A 33 9.30 -8.59 2.44
C ALA A 33 8.93 -7.78 1.18
N LEU A 34 7.63 -7.61 0.92
CA LEU A 34 7.15 -6.81 -0.20
C LEU A 34 7.51 -5.32 -0.04
N LEU A 35 7.29 -4.78 1.15
CA LEU A 35 7.59 -3.37 1.44
C LEU A 35 9.09 -3.06 1.33
N LEU A 36 9.94 -3.90 1.92
CA LEU A 36 11.39 -3.75 1.86
C LEU A 36 11.93 -3.88 0.43
N ARG A 37 11.40 -4.83 -0.35
CA ARG A 37 11.75 -4.98 -1.76
C ARG A 37 11.41 -3.74 -2.59
N ARG A 38 10.30 -3.06 -2.26
CA ARG A 38 9.90 -1.81 -2.90
C ARG A 38 10.77 -0.62 -2.48
N LEU A 39 11.17 -0.60 -1.22
CA LEU A 39 12.03 0.43 -0.63
C LEU A 39 13.52 0.26 -0.98
N ALA A 40 13.97 -0.95 -1.36
CA ALA A 40 15.37 -1.24 -1.64
C ALA A 40 15.98 -0.39 -2.79
N GLY A 41 15.14 0.17 -3.65
CA GLY A 41 15.57 1.08 -4.73
C GLY A 41 15.54 2.57 -4.38
N HIS A 42 15.15 2.96 -3.17
CA HIS A 42 14.90 4.35 -2.80
C HIS A 42 15.89 4.83 -1.72
N PRO A 43 16.46 6.03 -1.87
CA PRO A 43 17.44 6.55 -0.91
C PRO A 43 16.81 6.64 0.49
N ALA A 44 17.56 6.23 1.52
CA ALA A 44 17.07 6.11 2.90
C ALA A 44 16.82 7.45 3.61
N GLY A 45 16.88 8.58 2.89
CA GLY A 45 16.66 9.91 3.44
C GLY A 45 15.17 10.23 3.60
N GLY A 46 14.82 10.93 4.69
CA GLY A 46 13.46 11.44 4.92
C GLY A 46 12.59 10.55 5.81
N SER A 47 11.34 10.99 6.01
CA SER A 47 10.36 10.26 6.83
C SER A 47 9.93 8.95 6.14
N ILE A 48 9.27 8.07 6.89
CA ILE A 48 8.66 6.86 6.32
C ILE A 48 7.62 7.22 5.25
N GLU A 49 6.96 8.37 5.41
CA GLU A 49 5.94 8.84 4.47
C GLU A 49 6.55 9.21 3.13
N THR A 50 7.63 10.00 3.14
CA THR A 50 8.37 10.34 1.92
C THR A 50 8.83 9.09 1.19
N ARG A 51 9.40 8.12 1.92
CA ARG A 51 9.87 6.86 1.31
C ARG A 51 8.74 6.01 0.71
N LEU A 52 7.55 5.99 1.34
CA LEU A 52 6.36 5.30 0.81
C LEU A 52 5.81 5.97 -0.45
N ILE A 53 5.88 7.31 -0.52
CA ILE A 53 5.49 8.10 -1.69
C ILE A 53 6.47 7.86 -2.83
N ASP A 54 7.77 8.06 -2.57
CA ASP A 54 8.83 7.90 -3.58
C ASP A 54 8.87 6.48 -4.15
N SER A 55 8.67 5.47 -3.29
CA SER A 55 8.66 4.07 -3.71
C SER A 55 7.40 3.62 -4.43
N GLY A 56 6.34 4.43 -4.43
CA GLY A 56 5.03 4.05 -4.95
C GLY A 56 4.40 2.88 -4.20
N ALA A 57 4.88 2.54 -3.00
CA ALA A 57 4.38 1.42 -2.22
C ALA A 57 2.89 1.60 -1.86
N ALA A 58 2.44 2.84 -1.71
CA ALA A 58 1.03 3.18 -1.48
C ALA A 58 0.11 2.93 -2.69
N ALA A 59 0.65 2.79 -3.89
CA ALA A 59 -0.07 2.49 -5.13
C ALA A 59 0.12 1.03 -5.59
N ASP A 60 0.89 0.23 -4.85
CA ASP A 60 1.12 -1.18 -5.16
C ASP A 60 0.01 -2.03 -4.54
N ASP A 61 -0.89 -2.54 -5.37
CA ASP A 61 -2.04 -3.34 -4.93
C ASP A 61 -1.62 -4.57 -4.09
N ARG A 62 -0.45 -5.16 -4.33
CA ARG A 62 0.02 -6.32 -3.56
C ARG A 62 0.40 -5.92 -2.14
N ILE A 63 1.05 -4.77 -1.99
CA ILE A 63 1.44 -4.22 -0.69
C ILE A 63 0.19 -3.79 0.09
N VAL A 64 -0.75 -3.13 -0.59
CA VAL A 64 -2.01 -2.69 0.02
C VAL A 64 -2.84 -3.89 0.47
N HIS A 65 -2.97 -4.91 -0.37
CA HIS A 65 -3.71 -6.14 -0.03
C HIS A 65 -3.07 -6.86 1.16
N ALA A 66 -1.74 -7.01 1.18
CA ALA A 66 -1.04 -7.64 2.30
C ALA A 66 -1.21 -6.84 3.62
N ALA A 67 -1.21 -5.51 3.54
CA ALA A 67 -1.48 -4.65 4.69
C ALA A 67 -2.92 -4.78 5.21
N GLN A 68 -3.90 -4.88 4.32
CA GLN A 68 -5.31 -5.09 4.68
C GLN A 68 -5.53 -6.45 5.34
N GLU A 69 -4.90 -7.51 4.81
CA GLU A 69 -5.02 -8.85 5.38
C GLU A 69 -4.42 -8.90 6.79
N LEU A 70 -3.28 -8.25 7.01
CA LEU A 70 -2.69 -8.11 8.35
C LEU A 70 -3.63 -7.38 9.31
N LEU A 71 -4.24 -6.26 8.89
CA LEU A 71 -5.20 -5.52 9.72
C LEU A 71 -6.43 -6.37 10.06
N ARG A 72 -6.93 -7.16 9.10
CA ARG A 72 -8.03 -8.09 9.30
C ARG A 72 -7.69 -9.17 10.33
N LEU A 73 -6.51 -9.77 10.23
CA LEU A 73 -6.05 -10.82 11.16
C LEU A 73 -5.80 -10.30 12.57
N THR A 74 -5.42 -9.02 12.69
CA THR A 74 -5.16 -8.36 13.98
C THR A 74 -6.41 -7.73 14.61
N GLY A 75 -7.56 -7.78 13.92
CA GLY A 75 -8.79 -7.11 14.34
C GLY A 75 -8.67 -5.58 14.37
N SER A 76 -7.61 -5.01 13.80
CA SER A 76 -7.45 -3.57 13.73
C SER A 76 -8.40 -3.00 12.67
N PRO A 77 -9.03 -1.84 12.93
CA PRO A 77 -9.88 -1.20 11.94
C PRO A 77 -9.05 -0.90 10.70
N VAL A 78 -9.49 -1.44 9.55
CA VAL A 78 -8.94 -1.04 8.26
C VAL A 78 -9.39 0.40 8.03
N PRO A 79 -8.46 1.37 7.88
CA PRO A 79 -8.88 2.73 7.59
C PRO A 79 -9.71 2.72 6.30
N ALA A 80 -10.81 3.48 6.31
CA ALA A 80 -11.73 3.56 5.18
C ALA A 80 -10.91 3.80 3.91
N ARG A 81 -11.12 2.93 2.91
CA ARG A 81 -10.36 2.91 1.65
C ARG A 81 -10.18 4.36 1.20
N PRO A 82 -8.95 4.91 1.12
CA PRO A 82 -8.79 6.25 0.56
C PRO A 82 -9.36 6.13 -0.84
N SER A 83 -10.44 6.86 -1.14
CA SER A 83 -10.90 7.00 -2.50
C SER A 83 -9.68 7.41 -3.29
N VAL A 84 -9.16 6.51 -4.13
CA VAL A 84 -8.16 6.88 -5.11
C VAL A 84 -8.93 7.71 -6.13
N THR A 85 -9.24 8.94 -5.74
CA THR A 85 -9.42 10.01 -6.69
C THR A 85 -8.06 10.13 -7.33
N VAL A 86 -7.98 9.66 -8.58
CA VAL A 86 -6.84 9.89 -9.47
C VAL A 86 -6.79 11.40 -9.71
N ASN A 87 -6.30 12.17 -8.73
CA ASN A 87 -6.03 13.59 -8.86
C ASN A 87 -4.61 13.72 -9.39
N GLY A 88 -4.49 13.38 -10.66
CA GLY A 88 -3.25 13.37 -11.43
C GLY A 88 -3.51 13.22 -12.92
N GLY A 89 -4.68 13.66 -13.40
CA GLY A 89 -4.92 13.91 -14.81
C GLY A 89 -4.24 15.21 -15.25
N GLN A 90 -2.93 15.35 -15.01
CA GLN A 90 -2.14 16.27 -15.81
C GLN A 90 -1.69 15.51 -17.04
N GLY A 91 -2.18 15.97 -18.18
CA GLY A 91 -2.16 15.24 -19.43
C GLY A 91 -0.79 14.68 -19.76
N VAL A 92 -0.76 13.38 -20.06
CA VAL A 92 0.25 12.84 -20.95
C VAL A 92 -0.51 12.30 -22.15
N MET A 93 -0.74 13.22 -23.07
CA MET A 93 -1.00 12.92 -24.48
C MET A 93 0.26 12.23 -25.00
N VAL A 94 0.20 10.91 -25.12
CA VAL A 94 1.14 10.14 -25.93
C VAL A 94 0.40 9.88 -27.24
N GLY A 95 0.83 10.54 -28.33
CA GLY A 95 0.39 10.25 -29.70
C GLY A 95 0.63 8.77 -30.04
N ASP A 96 -0.09 8.12 -30.95
CA ASP A 96 -0.74 8.65 -32.15
C ASP A 96 -2.05 7.88 -32.43
N GLY A 97 -3.09 8.61 -32.87
CA GLY A 97 -4.09 8.05 -33.77
C GLY A 97 -5.25 7.22 -33.21
N ASN A 98 -5.76 7.44 -31.98
CA ASN A 98 -7.00 6.76 -31.55
C ASN A 98 -8.25 7.65 -31.76
N THR A 99 -8.95 7.46 -32.88
CA THR A 99 -10.29 8.00 -33.11
C THR A 99 -11.29 7.27 -32.20
N GLN A 100 -11.72 7.89 -31.10
CA GLN A 100 -12.82 7.36 -30.30
C GLN A 100 -14.17 7.81 -30.87
N HIS A 101 -14.94 6.83 -31.36
CA HIS A 101 -16.32 6.99 -31.79
C HIS A 101 -17.23 6.75 -30.57
N ASN A 102 -17.69 7.82 -29.91
CA ASN A 102 -18.72 7.71 -28.89
C ASN A 102 -20.10 7.73 -29.56
N ARG A 103 -20.81 6.60 -29.54
CA ARG A 103 -22.26 6.55 -29.81
C ARG A 103 -22.97 6.35 -28.47
N PHE A 104 -23.65 7.38 -28.00
CA PHE A 104 -24.64 7.26 -26.93
C PHE A 104 -25.99 6.99 -27.61
N GLY A 105 -26.62 5.87 -27.27
CA GLY A 105 -28.01 5.58 -27.59
C GLY A 105 -28.94 6.17 -26.54
#